data_AF-A0A7S2QYV3-F1
#
_entry.id   AF-A0A7S2QYV3-F1
#
_cell.length_a   1.000
_cell.length_b   1.000
_cell.length_c   1.000
_cell.angle_alpha   90.00
_cell.angle_beta   90.00
_cell.angle_gamma   90.00
#
_symmetry.space_group_name_H-M   'P 1'
#
loop_
_entity.id
_entity.type
_entity.pdbx_description
1 polymer ?
#
loop_
_entity_poly.entity_id
_entity_poly.type
_entity_poly.pdbx_seq_one_letter_code
_entity_poly.pdbx_strand_id
1 'polypeptide(L)'
;VNGATDTSQGRFAAPIATLAAKIGLPRELVDLRHDATHDALPTLRALRRGAMSALAWCRRAYWDAQRDAFEYASAYVRARIEGLCVIESIGRKVEDAKRAPESSSSDEDGDGGEGG
;
A
#
# COMPACT_ATOMS: atom_id res chain seq x y z
N VAL A 1 -6.82 -24.48 -8.36
CA VAL A 1 -8.28 -24.31 -8.55
C VAL A 1 -9.02 -24.64 -7.26
N ASN A 2 -9.03 -25.91 -6.80
CA ASN A 2 -9.75 -26.31 -5.58
C ASN A 2 -9.38 -25.45 -4.35
N GLY A 3 -8.09 -25.27 -4.04
CA GLY A 3 -7.68 -24.46 -2.88
C GLY A 3 -8.02 -22.96 -2.95
N ALA A 4 -8.18 -22.39 -4.15
CA ALA A 4 -8.61 -20.98 -4.31
C ALA A 4 -10.13 -20.83 -4.18
N THR A 5 -10.88 -21.89 -4.49
CA THR A 5 -12.33 -21.93 -4.34
C THR A 5 -12.77 -22.44 -2.95
N ASP A 6 -11.94 -23.22 -2.26
CA ASP A 6 -12.30 -23.85 -0.98
C ASP A 6 -12.62 -22.83 0.14
N THR A 7 -11.93 -21.68 0.13
CA THR A 7 -12.14 -20.60 1.11
C THR A 7 -13.55 -20.01 1.07
N SER A 8 -14.34 -20.32 0.02
CA SER A 8 -15.74 -19.87 -0.13
C SER A 8 -16.77 -21.01 -0.18
N GLN A 9 -16.38 -22.27 0.07
CA GLN A 9 -17.29 -23.42 0.17
C GLN A 9 -17.84 -23.65 1.60
N GLY A 10 -18.15 -22.57 2.32
CA GLY A 10 -18.43 -22.61 3.76
C GLY A 10 -19.75 -23.22 4.23
N ARG A 11 -20.70 -23.61 3.37
CA ARG A 11 -21.94 -24.29 3.82
C ARG A 11 -22.83 -24.88 2.74
N PHE A 12 -22.70 -24.43 1.50
CA PHE A 12 -23.43 -24.95 0.35
C PHE A 12 -22.45 -25.07 -0.81
N ALA A 13 -22.39 -26.24 -1.44
CA ALA A 13 -21.50 -26.52 -2.57
C ALA A 13 -21.96 -25.73 -3.80
N ALA A 14 -21.66 -24.43 -3.83
CA ALA A 14 -21.84 -23.62 -5.01
C ALA A 14 -20.87 -24.13 -6.11
N PRO A 15 -21.30 -24.17 -7.39
CA PRO A 15 -20.47 -24.67 -8.46
C PRO A 15 -19.12 -23.93 -8.50
N ILE A 16 -18.03 -24.68 -8.70
CA ILE A 16 -16.66 -24.15 -8.76
C ILE A 16 -16.53 -23.05 -9.82
N ALA A 17 -17.31 -23.14 -10.91
CA ALA A 17 -17.40 -22.09 -11.92
C ALA A 17 -17.97 -20.76 -11.37
N THR A 18 -18.99 -20.82 -10.51
CA THR A 18 -19.61 -19.65 -9.89
C THR A 18 -18.68 -19.00 -8.86
N LEU A 19 -17.94 -19.82 -8.11
CA LEU A 19 -16.92 -19.35 -7.18
C LEU A 19 -15.72 -18.72 -7.90
N ALA A 20 -15.24 -19.38 -8.97
CA ALA A 20 -14.17 -18.89 -9.82
C ALA A 20 -14.49 -17.51 -10.40
N ALA A 21 -15.74 -17.31 -10.87
CA ALA A 21 -16.20 -16.02 -11.35
C ALA A 21 -16.16 -14.94 -10.25
N LYS A 22 -16.55 -15.28 -9.01
CA LYS A 22 -16.51 -14.34 -7.88
C LYS A 22 -15.11 -13.89 -7.49
N ILE A 23 -14.11 -14.77 -7.60
CA ILE A 23 -12.71 -14.45 -7.28
C ILE A 23 -11.89 -14.01 -8.50
N GLY A 24 -12.54 -13.83 -9.66
CA GLY A 24 -11.88 -13.44 -10.91
C GLY A 24 -10.90 -14.49 -11.45
N LEU A 25 -11.07 -15.76 -11.09
CA LEU A 25 -10.25 -16.87 -11.61
C LEU A 25 -10.58 -17.09 -13.10
N PRO A 26 -9.57 -17.19 -13.99
CA PRO A 26 -9.80 -17.44 -15.40
C PRO A 26 -10.61 -18.73 -15.62
N ARG A 27 -11.71 -18.62 -16.38
CA ARG A 27 -12.59 -19.75 -16.67
C ARG A 27 -11.87 -20.90 -17.36
N GLU A 28 -10.87 -20.59 -18.17
CA GLU A 28 -9.97 -21.56 -18.80
C GLU A 28 -9.35 -22.56 -17.80
N LEU A 29 -9.05 -22.13 -16.56
CA LEU A 29 -8.48 -23.03 -15.54
C LEU A 29 -9.52 -23.97 -14.93
N VAL A 30 -10.79 -23.53 -14.91
CA VAL A 30 -11.92 -24.36 -14.46
C VAL A 30 -12.26 -25.40 -15.53
N ASP A 31 -12.28 -24.97 -16.79
CA ASP A 31 -12.53 -25.84 -17.94
C ASP A 31 -11.39 -26.88 -18.07
N LEU A 32 -10.12 -26.47 -17.97
CA LEU A 32 -8.97 -27.37 -18.03
C LEU A 32 -8.93 -28.39 -16.88
N ARG A 33 -9.46 -28.03 -15.70
CA ARG A 33 -9.67 -28.98 -14.59
C ARG A 33 -10.75 -29.99 -14.95
N HIS A 34 -11.88 -29.54 -15.49
CA HIS A 34 -13.00 -30.39 -15.86
C HIS A 34 -12.55 -31.44 -16.88
N ASP A 35 -11.92 -30.98 -17.97
CA ASP A 35 -11.41 -31.81 -19.05
C ASP A 35 -10.43 -32.89 -18.53
N ALA A 36 -9.51 -32.50 -17.65
CA ALA A 36 -8.52 -33.41 -17.09
C ALA A 36 -9.09 -34.49 -16.16
N THR A 37 -10.28 -34.28 -15.61
CA THR A 37 -10.91 -35.22 -14.64
C THR A 37 -12.07 -36.02 -15.20
N HIS A 38 -12.81 -35.48 -16.16
CA HIS A 38 -14.09 -36.05 -16.61
C HIS A 38 -14.13 -36.36 -18.11
N ASP A 39 -13.32 -35.67 -18.93
CA ASP A 39 -13.29 -35.88 -20.38
C ASP A 39 -11.91 -36.40 -20.84
N ALA A 40 -11.45 -35.95 -22.01
CA ALA A 40 -10.19 -36.37 -22.59
C ALA A 40 -9.02 -35.57 -22.02
N LEU A 41 -7.89 -36.26 -21.81
CA LEU A 41 -6.67 -35.66 -21.30
C LEU A 41 -6.25 -34.44 -22.15
N PRO A 42 -6.13 -33.23 -21.56
CA PRO A 42 -5.80 -32.03 -22.31
C PRO A 42 -4.44 -32.13 -23.01
N THR A 43 -4.34 -31.54 -24.19
CA THR A 43 -3.06 -31.48 -24.91
C THR A 43 -2.00 -30.71 -24.12
N LEU A 44 -0.72 -31.06 -24.30
CA LEU A 44 0.40 -30.35 -23.67
C LEU A 44 0.38 -28.83 -23.96
N ARG A 45 -0.06 -28.42 -25.15
CA ARG A 45 -0.23 -26.99 -25.49
C ARG A 45 -1.30 -26.32 -24.62
N ALA A 46 -2.43 -26.98 -24.39
CA ALA A 46 -3.48 -26.48 -23.52
C ALA A 46 -2.99 -26.37 -22.07
N LEU A 47 -2.30 -27.39 -21.57
CA LEU A 47 -1.72 -27.37 -20.22
C LEU A 47 -0.71 -26.23 -20.04
N ARG A 48 0.18 -26.00 -21.00
CA ARG A 48 1.15 -24.88 -20.96
C ARG A 48 0.46 -23.52 -20.93
N ARG A 49 -0.58 -23.31 -21.75
CA ARG A 49 -1.37 -22.07 -21.71
C ARG A 49 -2.08 -21.90 -20.37
N GLY A 50 -2.72 -22.95 -19.87
CA GLY A 50 -3.35 -22.94 -18.56
C GLY A 50 -2.37 -22.59 -17.44
N ALA A 51 -1.17 -23.18 -17.43
CA ALA A 51 -0.14 -22.85 -16.45
C ALA A 51 0.28 -21.37 -16.51
N MET A 52 0.46 -20.81 -17.70
CA MET A 52 0.78 -19.38 -17.87
C MET A 52 -0.36 -18.49 -17.37
N SER A 53 -1.61 -18.80 -17.71
CA SER A 53 -2.80 -18.08 -17.22
C SER A 53 -2.91 -18.15 -15.69
N ALA A 54 -2.63 -19.31 -15.09
CA ALA A 54 -2.63 -19.51 -13.65
C ALA A 54 -1.55 -18.66 -12.95
N LEU A 55 -0.31 -18.70 -13.44
CA LEU A 55 0.79 -17.90 -12.88
C LEU A 55 0.50 -16.40 -12.98
N ALA A 56 -0.02 -15.95 -14.12
CA ALA A 56 -0.40 -14.56 -14.32
C ALA A 56 -1.52 -14.13 -13.37
N TRP A 57 -2.50 -15.00 -13.13
CA TRP A 57 -3.54 -14.75 -12.15
C TRP A 57 -2.98 -14.68 -10.72
N CYS A 58 -2.15 -15.64 -10.29
CA CYS A 58 -1.55 -15.63 -8.96
C CYS A 58 -0.73 -14.36 -8.70
N ARG A 59 0.03 -13.92 -9.71
CA ARG A 59 0.79 -12.67 -9.62
C ARG A 59 -0.12 -11.47 -9.35
N ARG A 60 -1.18 -11.29 -10.14
CA ARG A 60 -2.09 -10.15 -9.99
C ARG A 60 -2.93 -10.23 -8.71
N ALA A 61 -3.54 -11.39 -8.46
CA ALA A 61 -4.49 -11.58 -7.37
C ALA A 61 -3.83 -11.60 -5.99
N TYR A 62 -2.54 -11.93 -5.92
CA TYR A 62 -1.82 -12.02 -4.65
C TYR A 62 -0.60 -11.11 -4.62
N TRP A 63 0.40 -11.33 -5.46
CA TRP A 63 1.68 -10.63 -5.32
C TRP A 63 1.63 -9.13 -5.58
N ASP A 64 0.92 -8.71 -6.61
CA ASP A 64 0.78 -7.29 -6.94
C ASP A 64 -0.07 -6.59 -5.86
N ALA A 65 -1.17 -7.19 -5.43
CA ALA A 65 -1.98 -6.66 -4.32
C ALA A 65 -1.19 -6.52 -3.00
N GLN A 66 -0.33 -7.49 -2.68
CA GLN A 66 0.55 -7.41 -1.50
C GLN A 66 1.60 -6.30 -1.63
N ARG A 67 2.20 -6.16 -2.81
CA ARG A 67 3.15 -5.09 -3.11
C ARG A 67 2.50 -3.72 -2.95
N ASP A 68 1.34 -3.51 -3.55
CA ASP A 68 0.62 -2.24 -3.49
C ASP A 68 0.26 -1.87 -2.05
N ALA A 69 -0.23 -2.84 -1.27
CA ALA A 69 -0.53 -2.63 0.15
C ALA A 69 0.72 -2.24 0.96
N PHE A 70 1.85 -2.90 0.71
CA PHE A 70 3.11 -2.60 1.37
C PHE A 70 3.65 -1.22 0.98
N GLU A 71 3.62 -0.87 -0.30
CA GLU A 71 4.06 0.42 -0.82
C GLU A 71 3.20 1.56 -0.25
N TYR A 72 1.87 1.37 -0.21
CA TYR A 72 0.95 2.32 0.40
C TYR A 72 1.26 2.54 1.90
N ALA A 73 1.39 1.47 2.67
CA ALA A 73 1.69 1.56 4.10
C ALA A 73 3.03 2.25 4.36
N SER A 74 4.05 1.91 3.57
CA SER A 74 5.39 2.50 3.66
C SER A 74 5.38 4.00 3.33
N ALA A 75 4.69 4.39 2.26
CA ALA A 75 4.52 5.79 1.87
C ALA A 75 3.76 6.58 2.93
N TYR A 76 2.69 6.00 3.49
CA TYR A 76 1.91 6.62 4.55
C TYR A 76 2.76 6.88 5.80
N VAL A 77 3.49 5.88 6.30
CA VAL A 77 4.34 6.04 7.48
C VAL A 77 5.41 7.09 7.24
N ARG A 78 6.07 7.06 6.06
CA ARG A 78 7.08 8.05 5.69
C ARG A 78 6.50 9.46 5.71
N ALA A 79 5.37 9.68 5.05
CA ALA A 79 4.73 11.00 5.00
C ALA A 79 4.32 11.51 6.39
N ARG A 80 3.89 10.62 7.30
CA ARG A 80 3.55 11.00 8.68
C ARG A 80 4.79 11.38 9.49
N ILE A 81 5.90 10.65 9.36
CA ILE A 81 7.17 10.99 10.02
C ILE A 81 7.68 12.34 9.52
N GLU A 82 7.71 12.54 8.19
CA GLU A 82 8.12 13.81 7.59
C GLU A 82 7.28 14.99 8.10
N GLY A 83 5.95 14.82 8.15
CA GLY A 83 5.05 15.83 8.71
C GLY A 83 5.34 16.16 10.17
N LEU A 84 5.63 15.15 11.01
CA LEU A 84 5.99 15.36 12.42
C LEU A 84 7.32 16.09 12.55
N CYS A 85 8.35 15.71 11.78
CA CYS A 85 9.65 16.39 11.78
C CYS A 85 9.51 17.87 11.37
N VAL A 86 8.66 18.18 10.38
CA VAL A 86 8.39 19.56 9.97
C VAL A 86 7.76 20.34 11.12
N ILE A 87 6.71 19.82 11.75
CA ILE A 87 6.04 20.47 12.88
C ILE A 87 7.02 20.71 14.04
N GLU A 88 7.83 19.72 14.38
CA GLU A 88 8.84 19.84 15.44
C GLU A 88 9.89 20.90 15.12
N SER A 89 10.34 20.98 13.86
CA SER A 89 11.29 22.00 13.41
C SER A 89 10.72 23.42 13.49
N ILE A 90 9.43 23.58 13.18
CA ILE A 90 8.74 24.87 13.30
C ILE A 90 8.58 25.22 14.78
N GLY A 91 8.19 24.25 15.62
CA GLY A 91 8.08 24.44 17.07
C GLY A 91 9.38 24.92 17.70
N ARG A 92 10.52 24.30 17.35
CA ARG A 92 11.85 24.77 17.78
C ARG A 92 12.12 26.22 17.36
N LYS A 93 11.88 26.57 16.09
CA LYS A 93 12.08 27.93 15.59
C LYS A 93 11.22 28.97 16.32
N VAL A 94 9.97 28.63 16.62
CA VAL A 94 9.06 29.51 17.38
C VAL A 94 9.57 29.70 18.81
N GLU A 95 10.05 28.64 19.46
CA GLU A 95 10.59 28.70 20.81
C GLU A 95 11.91 29.50 20.86
N ASP A 96 12.79 29.29 19.89
CA ASP A 96 14.03 30.05 19.74
C ASP A 96 13.77 31.54 19.48
N ALA A 97 12.76 31.87 18.66
CA ALA A 97 12.35 33.25 18.39
C ALA A 97 11.77 33.95 19.63
N LYS A 98 11.04 33.24 20.50
CA LYS A 98 10.58 33.77 21.79
C LYS A 98 11.73 34.01 22.77
N ARG A 99 12.82 33.25 22.64
CA ARG A 99 13.99 33.34 23.53
C ARG A 99 15.02 34.37 23.08
N ALA A 100 14.95 34.86 21.83
CA ALA A 100 15.80 35.93 21.34
C ALA A 100 15.50 37.22 22.12
N PRO A 101 16.47 37.81 22.85
CA PRO A 101 16.25 39.07 23.55
C PRO A 101 16.03 40.21 22.56
N GLU A 102 15.08 41.09 22.86
CA GLU A 102 14.95 42.39 22.21
C GLU A 102 16.23 43.20 22.45
N SER A 103 17.17 43.15 21.51
CA SER A 103 18.33 44.05 21.50
C SER A 103 18.34 44.84 20.21
N SER A 104 17.71 46.02 20.21
CA SER A 104 18.29 47.27 19.70
C SER A 104 17.26 48.41 19.81
N SER A 105 17.37 49.21 20.85
CA SER A 105 17.29 50.68 20.72
C SER A 105 18.09 51.30 21.87
N SER A 106 19.40 51.29 21.70
CA SER A 106 20.30 52.19 22.42
C SER A 106 20.55 53.35 21.47
N ASP A 107 19.70 54.37 21.51
CA ASP A 107 20.08 55.68 20.99
C ASP A 107 20.71 56.45 22.15
N GLU A 108 22.02 56.64 22.01
CA GLU A 108 22.81 57.57 22.77
C GLU A 108 22.31 58.99 22.48
N ASP A 109 21.94 59.74 23.50
CA ASP A 109 22.03 61.20 23.45
C ASP A 109 22.71 61.66 24.73
N GLY A 110 23.95 62.09 24.56
CA GLY A 110 24.72 62.79 25.57
C GLY A 110 24.34 64.27 25.67
N ASP A 111 25.01 64.90 26.63
CA ASP A 111 25.21 66.34 26.82
C ASP A 111 24.31 67.07 27.83
N GLY A 112 24.97 67.89 28.66
CA GLY A 112 24.36 69.05 29.30
C GLY A 112 24.28 69.11 30.83
N GLY A 113 25.41 69.39 31.50
CA GLY A 113 25.53 70.61 32.31
C GLY A 113 24.97 70.71 33.75
N GLU A 114 25.90 71.07 34.65
CA GLU A 114 25.82 72.05 35.76
C GLU A 114 25.01 71.79 37.05
N GLY A 115 25.73 71.97 38.18
CA GLY A 115 25.31 72.93 39.20
C GLY A 115 25.27 72.43 40.64
N GLY A 116 26.18 72.94 41.50
CA GLY A 116 26.01 72.97 42.96
C GLY A 116 27.23 72.58 43.76
#